data_AF-A0A9Q0CLK9-F1
#
_entry.id   AF-A0A9Q0CLK9-F1
#
_cell.length_a   1.000
_cell.length_b   1.000
_cell.length_c   1.000
_cell.angle_alpha   90.00
_cell.angle_beta   90.00
_cell.angle_gamma   90.00
#
_symmetry.space_group_name_H-M   'P 1'
#
loop_
_entity.id
_entity.type
_entity.pdbx_description
1 polymer ?
#
loop_
_entity_poly.entity_id
_entity_poly.type
_entity_poly.pdbx_seq_one_letter_code
_entity_poly.pdbx_strand_id
1 'polypeptide(L)'
;MATSTSHATFGSLQSSYLNKRSPFHKGAAIIFMTKFGKATSFDTRLAYSRRYGSIRVFSSASPVIDPLQLLSNGTSDATRKKSSESALILIRHGESSWNEKNLFTGCVDVPLTQKGVAEAIEAGKRIKNIPVDIIFSSHLIRAQMTAMLAMSQHRRKKVPVIEHNESSRAQEWSEIFSEETKKQSIPVITAWQLNERMYGELQGLNKQETAQKFGTEKVHEWRRSYDVPPPNGESLEMCAKRAVAYFKDRIEPQLMNGKNVLIAAHGNSLRSIIMYLDKLTSEQVINLELSTGIPMLYIFKDGRFIRRGSPPGPTEASVYAFSKKLAQYRQNLDNMML
;
A
#
# COMPACT_ATOMS: atom_id res chain seq x y z
N MET A 1 -39.63 -49.53 -18.29
CA MET A 1 -40.26 -50.17 -17.12
C MET A 1 -39.15 -50.58 -16.16
N ALA A 2 -39.04 -49.90 -15.02
CA ALA A 2 -38.15 -50.30 -13.94
C ALA A 2 -38.91 -50.12 -12.62
N THR A 3 -38.88 -51.18 -11.84
CA THR A 3 -39.72 -51.51 -10.69
C THR A 3 -39.24 -50.85 -9.39
N SER A 4 -40.21 -50.74 -8.48
CA SER A 4 -40.26 -50.11 -7.16
C SER A 4 -39.43 -50.74 -6.04
N THR A 5 -39.16 -49.95 -4.99
CA THR A 5 -39.13 -50.31 -3.54
C THR A 5 -38.92 -48.99 -2.75
N SER A 6 -39.87 -48.37 -2.01
CA SER A 6 -40.49 -48.64 -0.67
C SER A 6 -39.46 -48.83 0.47
N HIS A 7 -39.49 -48.24 1.68
CA HIS A 7 -40.51 -47.59 2.52
C HIS A 7 -39.87 -46.80 3.71
N ALA A 8 -40.59 -45.76 4.20
CA ALA A 8 -40.88 -45.30 5.61
C ALA A 8 -39.77 -45.26 6.69
N THR A 9 -39.75 -44.38 7.72
CA THR A 9 -40.82 -44.06 8.69
C THR A 9 -40.46 -42.85 9.61
N PHE A 10 -41.49 -42.30 10.26
CA PHE A 10 -41.65 -41.14 11.17
C PHE A 10 -41.15 -41.30 12.64
N GLY A 11 -41.03 -40.17 13.37
CA GLY A 11 -41.30 -40.01 14.83
C GLY A 11 -40.19 -39.31 15.65
N SER A 12 -40.30 -38.03 16.07
CA SER A 12 -40.91 -37.46 17.33
C SER A 12 -40.06 -37.73 18.61
N LEU A 13 -39.80 -36.87 19.62
CA LEU A 13 -40.36 -35.60 20.14
C LEU A 13 -39.42 -35.07 21.28
N GLN A 14 -39.36 -33.73 21.48
CA GLN A 14 -39.23 -32.94 22.76
C GLN A 14 -38.05 -33.19 23.75
N SER A 15 -37.54 -32.26 24.58
CA SER A 15 -37.76 -30.83 24.91
C SER A 15 -36.69 -30.42 25.98
N SER A 16 -36.54 -29.10 26.22
CA SER A 16 -36.09 -28.43 27.47
C SER A 16 -34.58 -28.20 27.69
N TYR A 17 -34.06 -27.08 28.22
CA TYR A 17 -34.52 -25.70 28.46
C TYR A 17 -33.30 -24.88 28.96
N LEU A 18 -33.36 -23.54 28.83
CA LEU A 18 -32.60 -22.47 29.53
C LEU A 18 -31.08 -22.24 29.23
N ASN A 19 -30.46 -21.06 29.08
CA ASN A 19 -30.73 -19.63 28.80
C ASN A 19 -29.61 -18.78 29.48
N LYS A 20 -29.25 -17.63 28.86
CA LYS A 20 -28.42 -16.46 29.33
C LYS A 20 -26.89 -16.56 29.12
N ARG A 21 -26.16 -15.56 28.58
CA ARG A 21 -26.45 -14.14 28.20
C ARG A 21 -25.38 -13.62 27.21
N SER A 22 -25.82 -12.77 26.28
CA SER A 22 -25.06 -11.92 25.34
C SER A 22 -24.69 -10.56 26.01
N PRO A 23 -24.09 -9.50 25.37
CA PRO A 23 -24.51 -8.92 24.08
C PRO A 23 -23.42 -8.27 23.18
N PHE A 24 -23.64 -8.27 21.86
CA PHE A 24 -23.55 -7.04 21.05
C PHE A 24 -24.52 -7.14 19.85
N HIS A 25 -25.30 -6.08 19.68
CA HIS A 25 -26.53 -5.99 18.86
C HIS A 25 -26.28 -6.03 17.34
N LYS A 26 -27.03 -6.89 16.64
CA LYS A 26 -27.44 -6.68 15.24
C LYS A 26 -28.90 -6.21 15.23
N GLY A 27 -29.17 -5.11 14.53
CA GLY A 27 -30.53 -4.60 14.31
C GLY A 27 -31.32 -5.51 13.37
N ALA A 28 -32.56 -5.83 13.75
CA ALA A 28 -33.52 -6.57 12.94
C ALA A 28 -34.40 -5.59 12.14
N ALA A 29 -34.59 -5.87 10.85
CA ALA A 29 -35.59 -5.21 10.02
C ALA A 29 -36.94 -5.92 10.19
N ILE A 30 -38.00 -5.17 10.44
CA ILE A 30 -39.37 -5.67 10.48
C ILE A 30 -39.97 -5.50 9.08
N ILE A 31 -40.37 -6.62 8.45
CA ILE A 31 -41.06 -6.65 7.16
C ILE A 31 -42.56 -6.70 7.45
N PHE A 32 -43.29 -5.66 7.02
CA PHE A 32 -44.75 -5.74 6.87
C PHE A 32 -45.08 -5.98 5.40
N MET A 33 -45.71 -7.13 5.12
CA MET A 33 -46.33 -7.40 3.81
C MET A 33 -47.79 -6.99 3.85
N THR A 34 -48.14 -6.00 3.03
CA THR A 34 -49.52 -5.77 2.58
C THR A 34 -49.52 -5.69 1.06
N LYS A 35 -50.18 -6.66 0.42
CA LYS A 35 -50.42 -6.71 -1.03
C LYS A 35 -51.43 -5.62 -1.39
N PHE A 36 -51.08 -4.69 -2.28
CA PHE A 36 -52.00 -4.10 -3.26
C PHE A 36 -51.21 -3.51 -4.45
N GLY A 37 -51.64 -3.87 -5.67
CA GLY A 37 -51.57 -3.10 -6.92
C GLY A 37 -50.27 -2.41 -7.37
N LYS A 38 -49.67 -2.97 -8.43
CA LYS A 38 -48.87 -2.33 -9.50
C LYS A 38 -48.34 -0.90 -9.27
N ALA A 39 -47.04 -0.78 -8.95
CA ALA A 39 -46.03 0.15 -9.53
C ALA A 39 -44.95 0.43 -8.48
N THR A 40 -43.74 -0.11 -8.68
CA THR A 40 -42.57 0.19 -7.82
C THR A 40 -41.76 1.34 -8.42
N SER A 41 -41.76 2.49 -7.74
CA SER A 41 -40.70 3.49 -7.79
C SER A 41 -40.09 3.59 -6.40
N PHE A 42 -38.76 3.56 -6.30
CA PHE A 42 -38.03 3.66 -5.04
C PHE A 42 -37.43 5.06 -4.93
N ASP A 43 -37.97 5.87 -4.02
CA ASP A 43 -37.42 7.16 -3.60
C ASP A 43 -37.18 7.08 -2.08
N THR A 44 -35.91 7.03 -1.66
CA THR A 44 -35.51 6.98 -0.24
C THR A 44 -34.99 8.35 0.19
N ARG A 45 -35.89 9.16 0.77
CA ARG A 45 -35.53 10.35 1.55
C ARG A 45 -35.07 9.92 2.96
N LEU A 46 -33.80 10.19 3.30
CA LEU A 46 -33.31 10.10 4.67
C LEU A 46 -33.66 11.38 5.45
N ALA A 47 -34.44 11.23 6.53
CA ALA A 47 -34.69 12.28 7.51
C ALA A 47 -33.52 12.38 8.50
N TYR A 48 -32.91 13.56 8.60
CA TYR A 48 -31.81 13.88 9.52
C TYR A 48 -32.38 14.51 10.80
N SER A 49 -32.31 13.81 11.94
CA SER A 49 -32.66 14.38 13.24
C SER A 49 -31.44 15.08 13.85
N ARG A 50 -31.48 16.41 13.91
CA ARG A 50 -30.51 17.27 14.62
C ARG A 50 -30.82 17.25 16.13
N ARG A 51 -29.88 16.76 16.95
CA ARG A 51 -29.89 17.02 18.41
C ARG A 51 -29.29 18.40 18.68
N TYR A 52 -30.09 19.28 19.26
CA TYR A 52 -29.63 20.52 19.89
C TYR A 52 -29.10 20.21 21.29
N GLY A 53 -27.82 20.48 21.52
CA GLY A 53 -27.21 20.51 22.86
C GLY A 53 -27.06 21.94 23.33
N SER A 54 -27.59 22.25 24.51
CA SER A 54 -27.58 23.57 25.14
C SER A 54 -26.17 24.00 25.55
N ILE A 55 -25.72 25.16 25.10
CA ILE A 55 -24.48 25.82 25.56
C ILE A 55 -24.82 26.62 26.82
N ARG A 56 -24.21 26.29 27.96
CA ARG A 56 -24.17 27.15 29.15
C ARG A 56 -22.92 28.02 29.08
N VAL A 57 -23.11 29.33 29.03
CA VAL A 57 -22.04 30.34 29.12
C VAL A 57 -21.82 30.65 30.60
N PHE A 58 -20.59 30.50 31.07
CA PHE A 58 -20.15 31.04 32.36
C PHE A 58 -19.17 32.19 32.08
N SER A 59 -19.52 33.40 32.51
CA SER A 59 -18.60 34.53 32.61
C SER A 59 -17.81 34.42 33.91
N SER A 60 -16.49 34.49 33.86
CA SER A 60 -15.69 34.81 35.04
C SER A 60 -14.49 35.66 34.64
N ALA A 61 -14.31 36.74 35.41
CA ALA A 61 -13.40 37.84 35.18
C ALA A 61 -11.92 37.45 35.34
N SER A 62 -11.05 38.13 34.60
CA SER A 62 -9.60 38.04 34.72
C SER A 62 -9.09 38.83 35.94
N PRO A 63 -8.12 38.29 36.71
CA PRO A 63 -7.21 39.13 37.47
C PRO A 63 -5.86 39.24 36.76
N VAL A 64 -5.33 40.46 36.76
CA VAL A 64 -3.98 40.84 36.36
C VAL A 64 -2.99 40.22 37.35
N ILE A 65 -1.91 39.58 36.85
CA ILE A 65 -0.75 39.20 37.67
C ILE A 65 0.53 39.72 37.00
N ASP A 66 1.29 40.43 37.82
CA ASP A 66 2.58 41.10 37.63
C ASP A 66 3.71 40.08 37.29
N PRO A 67 4.62 40.34 36.32
CA PRO A 67 5.64 39.39 35.95
C PRO A 67 6.91 39.63 36.77
N LEU A 68 7.14 38.81 37.80
CA LEU A 68 8.46 38.36 38.28
C LEU A 68 8.29 37.61 39.62
N GLN A 69 9.10 36.56 39.82
CA GLN A 69 9.04 35.52 40.87
C GLN A 69 8.03 34.40 40.55
N LEU A 70 8.37 33.11 40.45
CA LEU A 70 9.47 32.35 41.02
C LEU A 70 9.80 31.15 40.12
N LEU A 71 11.09 30.86 40.04
CA LEU A 71 11.63 29.54 39.76
C LEU A 71 11.00 28.52 40.72
N SER A 72 10.23 27.58 40.18
CA SER A 72 9.94 26.32 40.86
C SER A 72 9.96 25.20 39.84
N ASN A 73 10.80 24.21 40.13
CA ASN A 73 10.99 22.96 39.41
C ASN A 73 9.67 22.33 38.98
N GLY A 74 9.28 22.56 37.74
CA GLY A 74 8.35 21.72 37.01
C GLY A 74 9.17 20.80 36.13
N THR A 75 9.36 19.55 36.55
CA THR A 75 9.75 18.47 35.66
C THR A 75 8.68 18.35 34.58
N SER A 76 8.82 19.10 33.50
CA SER A 76 8.13 18.79 32.26
C SER A 76 8.79 17.52 31.71
N ASP A 77 8.33 16.37 32.19
CA ASP A 77 8.42 15.11 31.43
C ASP A 77 7.49 15.24 30.20
N ALA A 78 7.81 16.21 29.35
CA ALA A 78 7.42 16.18 27.97
C ALA A 78 8.20 15.03 27.38
N THR A 79 7.62 13.83 27.49
CA THR A 79 8.08 12.60 26.86
C THR A 79 8.78 12.95 25.56
N ARG A 80 10.12 12.88 25.58
CA ARG A 80 10.97 13.25 24.47
C ARG A 80 10.59 12.29 23.34
N LYS A 81 9.68 12.71 22.47
CA LYS A 81 9.12 11.88 21.39
C LYS A 81 10.32 11.42 20.59
N LYS A 82 10.73 10.16 20.82
CA LYS A 82 11.97 9.61 20.29
C LYS A 82 11.84 9.72 18.78
N SER A 83 12.64 10.58 18.14
CA SER A 83 12.58 10.79 16.70
C SER A 83 12.86 9.44 16.02
N SER A 84 11.80 8.75 15.60
CA SER A 84 11.90 7.41 15.04
C SER A 84 12.20 7.55 13.56
N GLU A 85 13.46 7.31 13.20
CA GLU A 85 13.88 7.23 11.81
C GLU A 85 13.51 5.86 11.21
N SER A 86 12.97 5.88 9.99
CA SER A 86 12.60 4.69 9.21
C SER A 86 13.05 4.83 7.75
N ALA A 87 13.36 3.71 7.12
CA ALA A 87 13.72 3.64 5.71
C ALA A 87 12.48 3.37 4.84
N LEU A 88 12.39 4.07 3.71
CA LEU A 88 11.45 3.78 2.63
C LEU A 88 12.24 3.45 1.36
N ILE A 89 12.06 2.25 0.84
CA ILE A 89 12.70 1.77 -0.38
C ILE A 89 11.62 1.69 -1.46
N LEU A 90 11.83 2.33 -2.60
CA LEU A 90 10.96 2.22 -3.78
C LEU A 90 11.69 1.44 -4.88
N ILE A 91 11.05 0.44 -5.47
CA ILE A 91 11.61 -0.34 -6.58
C ILE A 91 10.59 -0.40 -7.71
N ARG A 92 10.95 0.15 -8.87
CA ARG A 92 10.22 -0.13 -10.11
C ARG A 92 10.53 -1.57 -10.51
N HIS A 93 9.50 -2.33 -10.87
CA HIS A 93 9.67 -3.70 -11.36
C HIS A 93 10.73 -3.81 -12.47
N GLY A 94 11.37 -4.98 -12.58
CA GLY A 94 12.29 -5.29 -13.68
C GLY A 94 11.58 -5.28 -15.05
N GLU A 95 12.32 -5.36 -16.14
CA GLU A 95 11.75 -5.46 -17.49
C GLU A 95 10.70 -6.59 -17.60
N SER A 96 9.52 -6.26 -18.14
CA SER A 96 8.46 -7.23 -18.42
C SER A 96 8.48 -7.71 -19.87
N SER A 97 7.82 -8.85 -20.14
CA SER A 97 7.72 -9.42 -21.49
C SER A 97 7.12 -8.46 -22.53
N TRP A 98 6.30 -7.50 -22.09
CA TRP A 98 5.74 -6.46 -22.96
C TRP A 98 6.59 -5.19 -23.01
N ASN A 99 7.43 -4.93 -22.01
CA ASN A 99 8.42 -3.86 -22.10
C ASN A 99 9.46 -4.18 -23.18
N GLU A 100 9.96 -5.42 -23.18
CA GLU A 100 10.87 -5.95 -24.19
C GLU A 100 10.30 -5.79 -25.62
N LYS A 101 9.01 -6.10 -25.79
CA LYS A 101 8.30 -5.98 -27.09
C LYS A 101 7.82 -4.57 -27.42
N ASN A 102 8.19 -3.57 -26.61
CA ASN A 102 7.78 -2.18 -26.77
C ASN A 102 6.25 -1.95 -26.81
N LEU A 103 5.49 -2.79 -26.09
CA LEU A 103 4.03 -2.68 -26.00
C LEU A 103 3.60 -1.77 -24.83
N PHE A 104 2.42 -1.17 -24.96
CA PHE A 104 1.73 -0.55 -23.81
C PHE A 104 1.17 -1.63 -22.90
N THR A 105 1.66 -1.71 -21.67
CA THR A 105 1.25 -2.77 -20.72
C THR A 105 0.07 -2.36 -19.85
N GLY A 106 0.20 -1.26 -19.11
CA GLY A 106 -0.81 -0.82 -18.16
C GLY A 106 -1.16 -1.88 -17.12
N CYS A 107 -2.44 -2.13 -16.92
CA CYS A 107 -2.94 -3.08 -15.94
C CYS A 107 -2.96 -4.53 -16.44
N VAL A 108 -2.53 -4.80 -17.69
CA VAL A 108 -2.41 -6.18 -18.19
C VAL A 108 -1.31 -6.90 -17.39
N ASP A 109 -1.64 -8.10 -16.92
CA ASP A 109 -0.77 -8.83 -16.02
C ASP A 109 0.20 -9.73 -16.78
N VAL A 110 1.43 -9.25 -16.93
CA VAL A 110 2.51 -9.90 -17.67
C VAL A 110 3.71 -10.15 -16.76
N PRO A 111 4.44 -11.26 -16.96
CA PRO A 111 5.59 -11.60 -16.14
C PRO A 111 6.84 -10.78 -16.49
N LEU A 112 7.86 -10.90 -15.64
CA LEU A 112 9.21 -10.41 -15.92
C LEU A 112 9.87 -11.23 -17.04
N THR A 113 10.78 -10.61 -17.79
CA THR A 113 11.75 -11.33 -18.65
C THR A 113 12.88 -11.92 -17.79
N GLN A 114 13.75 -12.73 -18.39
CA GLN A 114 14.98 -13.17 -17.71
C GLN A 114 15.85 -11.98 -17.28
N LYS A 115 15.93 -10.95 -18.13
CA LYS A 115 16.60 -9.69 -17.79
C LYS A 115 15.91 -9.00 -16.62
N GLY A 116 14.59 -8.90 -16.62
CA GLY A 116 13.83 -8.33 -15.49
C GLY A 116 14.03 -9.09 -14.17
N VAL A 117 14.16 -10.42 -14.22
CA VAL A 117 14.52 -11.25 -13.05
C VAL A 117 15.93 -10.89 -12.56
N ALA A 118 16.91 -10.78 -13.45
CA ALA A 118 18.28 -10.39 -13.08
C ALA A 118 18.33 -8.98 -12.47
N GLU A 119 17.57 -8.03 -13.02
CA GLU A 119 17.41 -6.67 -12.49
C GLU A 119 16.84 -6.70 -11.06
N ALA A 120 15.81 -7.51 -10.80
CA ALA A 120 15.22 -7.64 -9.45
C ALA A 120 16.20 -8.24 -8.43
N ILE A 121 16.98 -9.25 -8.85
CA ILE A 121 18.03 -9.85 -8.02
C ILE A 121 19.10 -8.81 -7.70
N GLU A 122 19.54 -8.03 -8.68
CA GLU A 122 20.54 -6.98 -8.48
C GLU A 122 20.03 -5.86 -7.56
N ALA A 123 18.75 -5.48 -7.69
CA ALA A 123 18.08 -4.58 -6.75
C ALA A 123 18.18 -5.12 -5.31
N GLY A 124 17.92 -6.40 -5.11
CA GLY A 124 18.04 -7.10 -3.84
C GLY A 124 19.43 -7.03 -3.24
N LYS A 125 20.47 -7.27 -4.05
CA LYS A 125 21.86 -7.15 -3.60
C LYS A 125 22.18 -5.74 -3.10
N ARG A 126 21.69 -4.70 -3.80
CA ARG A 126 21.92 -3.29 -3.43
C ARG A 126 21.30 -2.94 -2.07
N ILE A 127 20.12 -3.49 -1.77
CA ILE A 127 19.39 -3.20 -0.53
C ILE A 127 19.63 -4.22 0.59
N LYS A 128 20.51 -5.21 0.40
CA LYS A 128 20.63 -6.38 1.29
C LYS A 128 20.89 -6.07 2.76
N ASN A 129 21.46 -4.90 3.06
CA ASN A 129 21.80 -4.44 4.42
C ASN A 129 20.85 -3.35 4.94
N ILE A 130 19.76 -3.04 4.24
CA ILE A 130 18.74 -2.08 4.68
C ILE A 130 17.59 -2.89 5.28
N PRO A 131 17.19 -2.66 6.54
CA PRO A 131 16.13 -3.43 7.16
C PRO A 131 14.81 -3.23 6.42
N VAL A 132 14.02 -4.30 6.31
CA VAL A 132 12.66 -4.29 5.76
C VAL A 132 11.77 -5.04 6.74
N ASP A 133 10.72 -4.36 7.22
CA ASP A 133 9.77 -4.90 8.20
C ASP A 133 8.40 -5.18 7.57
N ILE A 134 8.09 -4.53 6.44
CA ILE A 134 6.83 -4.70 5.69
C ILE A 134 7.04 -4.33 4.22
N ILE A 135 6.36 -5.04 3.33
CA ILE A 135 6.45 -4.85 1.89
C ILE A 135 5.06 -4.48 1.36
N PHE A 136 5.00 -3.49 0.49
CA PHE A 136 3.82 -3.16 -0.30
C PHE A 136 4.10 -3.44 -1.77
N SER A 137 3.16 -4.07 -2.46
CA SER A 137 3.26 -4.32 -3.89
C SER A 137 1.93 -4.06 -4.59
N SER A 138 1.98 -3.94 -5.90
CA SER A 138 0.76 -3.92 -6.71
C SER A 138 0.12 -5.32 -6.80
N HIS A 139 -1.09 -5.44 -7.35
CA HIS A 139 -1.67 -6.75 -7.68
C HIS A 139 -1.01 -7.43 -8.91
N LEU A 140 -0.15 -6.72 -9.65
CA LEU A 140 0.43 -7.22 -10.89
C LEU A 140 1.69 -8.05 -10.62
N ILE A 141 1.76 -9.23 -11.23
CA ILE A 141 2.74 -10.28 -10.96
C ILE A 141 4.17 -9.79 -11.09
N ARG A 142 4.49 -8.96 -12.09
CA ARG A 142 5.84 -8.40 -12.30
C ARG A 142 6.37 -7.60 -11.11
N ALA A 143 5.50 -6.87 -10.40
CA ALA A 143 5.91 -6.13 -9.20
C ALA A 143 6.07 -7.06 -8.00
N GLN A 144 5.18 -8.04 -7.83
CA GLN A 144 5.28 -9.06 -6.80
C GLN A 144 6.54 -9.91 -6.96
N MET A 145 6.82 -10.41 -8.16
CA MET A 145 8.06 -11.12 -8.52
C MET A 145 9.29 -10.28 -8.15
N THR A 146 9.29 -8.99 -8.50
CA THR A 146 10.41 -8.09 -8.17
C THR A 146 10.64 -8.02 -6.65
N ALA A 147 9.58 -7.85 -5.85
CA ALA A 147 9.70 -7.83 -4.40
C ALA A 147 10.26 -9.15 -3.84
N MET A 148 9.72 -10.29 -4.28
CA MET A 148 10.15 -11.61 -3.78
C MET A 148 11.62 -11.88 -4.14
N LEU A 149 12.00 -11.63 -5.40
CA LEU A 149 13.36 -11.82 -5.89
C LEU A 149 14.35 -10.90 -5.20
N ALA A 150 14.02 -9.63 -5.00
CA ALA A 150 14.88 -8.70 -4.27
C ALA A 150 15.10 -9.17 -2.81
N MET A 151 14.03 -9.60 -2.14
CA MET A 151 14.11 -10.07 -0.76
C MET A 151 14.83 -11.42 -0.60
N SER A 152 14.88 -12.26 -1.64
CA SER A 152 15.69 -13.48 -1.63
C SER A 152 17.20 -13.22 -1.43
N GLN A 153 17.66 -12.00 -1.77
CA GLN A 153 19.05 -11.57 -1.60
C GLN A 153 19.30 -10.84 -0.27
N HIS A 154 18.26 -10.60 0.52
CA HIS A 154 18.36 -9.80 1.74
C HIS A 154 19.05 -10.55 2.87
N ARG A 155 19.95 -9.87 3.59
CA ARG A 155 20.88 -10.52 4.54
C ARG A 155 20.21 -11.24 5.70
N ARG A 156 19.07 -10.73 6.19
CA ARG A 156 18.31 -11.37 7.29
C ARG A 156 17.67 -12.71 6.89
N LYS A 157 17.61 -13.06 5.60
CA LYS A 157 16.95 -14.28 5.08
C LYS A 157 15.50 -14.50 5.58
N LYS A 158 14.84 -13.44 6.06
CA LYS A 158 13.42 -13.47 6.37
C LYS A 158 12.63 -13.69 5.08
N VAL A 159 11.56 -14.46 5.18
CA VAL A 159 10.77 -14.89 4.04
C VAL A 159 9.65 -13.88 3.79
N PRO A 160 9.58 -13.23 2.62
CA PRO A 160 8.42 -12.42 2.26
C PRO A 160 7.20 -13.33 2.05
N VAL A 161 6.05 -12.99 2.65
CA VAL A 161 4.81 -13.77 2.56
C VAL A 161 3.68 -12.84 2.13
N ILE A 162 3.00 -13.19 1.03
CA ILE A 162 1.84 -12.43 0.53
C ILE A 162 0.67 -12.64 1.49
N GLU A 163 0.10 -11.53 1.96
CA GLU A 163 -1.12 -11.55 2.74
C GLU A 163 -2.34 -11.59 1.79
N HIS A 164 -3.13 -12.65 1.93
CA HIS A 164 -4.38 -12.82 1.20
C HIS A 164 -5.54 -12.29 2.05
N ASN A 165 -6.13 -11.18 1.64
CA ASN A 165 -7.18 -10.47 2.38
C ASN A 165 -8.49 -10.28 1.59
N GLU A 166 -8.61 -10.90 0.42
CA GLU A 166 -9.77 -10.84 -0.47
C GLU A 166 -11.03 -11.51 0.10
N SER A 167 -10.88 -12.43 1.05
CA SER A 167 -12.00 -13.06 1.75
C SER A 167 -11.59 -13.53 3.14
N SER A 168 -12.55 -13.70 4.06
CA SER A 168 -12.29 -14.26 5.39
C SER A 168 -11.63 -15.65 5.31
N ARG A 169 -12.02 -16.47 4.32
CA ARG A 169 -11.45 -17.80 4.11
C ARG A 169 -9.98 -17.74 3.70
N ALA A 170 -9.63 -16.82 2.79
CA ALA A 170 -8.23 -16.66 2.36
C ALA A 170 -7.32 -16.18 3.49
N GLN A 171 -7.84 -15.30 4.37
CA GLN A 171 -7.14 -14.86 5.58
C GLN A 171 -6.89 -16.02 6.54
N GLU A 172 -7.93 -16.80 6.85
CA GLU A 172 -7.85 -17.98 7.72
C GLU A 172 -6.85 -19.01 7.17
N TRP A 173 -6.89 -19.29 5.87
CA TRP A 173 -6.01 -20.27 5.22
C TRP A 173 -4.56 -19.84 5.12
N SER A 174 -4.28 -18.54 5.23
CA SER A 174 -2.92 -17.99 5.18
C SER A 174 -2.31 -17.81 6.58
N GLU A 175 -3.01 -18.21 7.64
CA GLU A 175 -2.52 -18.06 9.00
C GLU A 175 -1.28 -18.91 9.25
N ILE A 176 -0.22 -18.26 9.74
CA ILE A 176 0.98 -18.93 10.23
C ILE A 176 0.74 -19.20 11.72
N PHE A 177 0.80 -20.44 12.19
CA PHE A 177 0.54 -20.75 13.61
C PHE A 177 1.81 -20.71 14.48
N SER A 178 2.98 -20.94 13.88
CA SER A 178 4.26 -20.89 14.59
C SER A 178 4.71 -19.45 14.83
N GLU A 179 4.83 -19.06 16.10
CA GLU A 179 5.33 -17.73 16.48
C GLU A 179 6.76 -17.47 16.00
N GLU A 180 7.60 -18.51 15.94
CA GLU A 180 8.95 -18.36 15.38
C GLU A 180 8.89 -18.12 13.87
N THR A 181 8.08 -18.87 13.14
CA THR A 181 7.90 -18.68 11.70
C THR A 181 7.34 -17.29 11.41
N LYS A 182 6.36 -16.80 12.19
CA LYS A 182 5.85 -15.42 12.09
C LYS A 182 6.96 -14.39 12.22
N LYS A 183 7.90 -14.57 13.17
CA LYS A 183 9.04 -13.66 13.34
C LYS A 183 10.00 -13.70 12.16
N GLN A 184 10.14 -14.85 11.49
CA GLN A 184 10.95 -15.03 10.29
C GLN A 184 10.24 -14.59 9.00
N SER A 185 8.96 -14.23 9.05
CA SER A 185 8.20 -13.72 7.91
C SER A 185 8.25 -12.19 7.81
N ILE A 186 8.13 -11.68 6.59
CA ILE A 186 7.87 -10.27 6.28
C ILE A 186 6.55 -10.21 5.51
N PRO A 187 5.52 -9.52 6.03
CA PRO A 187 4.24 -9.42 5.34
C PRO A 187 4.36 -8.60 4.06
N VAL A 188 3.70 -9.08 3.00
CA VAL A 188 3.63 -8.44 1.69
C VAL A 188 2.17 -8.12 1.42
N ILE A 189 1.83 -6.84 1.54
CA ILE A 189 0.48 -6.34 1.29
C ILE A 189 0.37 -5.94 -0.18
N THR A 190 -0.55 -6.57 -0.90
CA THR A 190 -0.82 -6.23 -2.29
C THR A 190 -2.01 -5.27 -2.40
N ALA A 191 -1.95 -4.34 -3.35
CA ALA A 191 -2.99 -3.32 -3.53
C ALA A 191 -3.10 -2.85 -4.98
N TRP A 192 -4.33 -2.81 -5.52
CA TRP A 192 -4.58 -2.35 -6.90
C TRP A 192 -4.25 -0.86 -7.06
N GLN A 193 -4.33 -0.08 -5.99
CA GLN A 193 -4.01 1.34 -5.96
C GLN A 193 -2.54 1.61 -6.33
N LEU A 194 -1.66 0.61 -6.18
CA LEU A 194 -0.27 0.67 -6.58
C LEU A 194 -0.01 0.15 -8.00
N ASN A 195 -1.03 -0.34 -8.71
CA ASN A 195 -0.92 -0.79 -10.11
C ASN A 195 -0.41 0.34 -11.02
N GLU A 196 0.16 -0.06 -12.16
CA GLU A 196 0.55 0.84 -13.23
C GLU A 196 -0.62 1.72 -13.69
N ARG A 197 -0.32 2.85 -14.33
CA ARG A 197 -1.35 3.66 -15.01
C ARG A 197 -2.05 2.82 -16.08
N MET A 198 -3.38 2.80 -16.05
CA MET A 198 -4.18 2.06 -17.02
C MET A 198 -4.16 2.78 -18.38
N TYR A 199 -3.64 2.14 -19.43
CA TYR A 199 -3.45 2.78 -20.75
C TYR A 199 -4.68 2.69 -21.66
N GLY A 200 -5.82 2.22 -21.15
CA GLY A 200 -7.06 2.11 -21.89
C GLY A 200 -6.92 1.27 -23.14
N GLU A 201 -7.44 1.78 -24.25
CA GLU A 201 -7.42 1.13 -25.57
C GLU A 201 -6.01 0.95 -26.15
N LEU A 202 -4.99 1.62 -25.58
CA LEU A 202 -3.63 1.44 -26.05
C LEU A 202 -3.00 0.13 -25.56
N GLN A 203 -3.54 -0.51 -24.52
CA GLN A 203 -2.95 -1.73 -23.95
C GLN A 203 -2.81 -2.84 -25.00
N GLY A 204 -1.61 -3.39 -25.13
CA GLY A 204 -1.26 -4.42 -26.11
C GLY A 204 -0.75 -3.89 -27.44
N LEU A 205 -0.95 -2.60 -27.74
CA LEU A 205 -0.43 -2.00 -28.96
C LEU A 205 1.07 -1.70 -28.85
N ASN A 206 1.77 -1.80 -29.98
CA ASN A 206 3.17 -1.40 -30.07
C ASN A 206 3.28 0.14 -30.06
N LYS A 207 4.20 0.69 -29.26
CA LYS A 207 4.34 2.15 -29.09
C LYS A 207 4.78 2.86 -30.36
N GLN A 208 5.67 2.25 -31.15
CA GLN A 208 6.16 2.85 -32.39
C GLN A 208 5.08 2.85 -33.47
N GLU A 209 4.41 1.72 -33.67
CA GLU A 209 3.30 1.60 -34.63
C GLU A 209 2.13 2.52 -34.25
N THR A 210 1.82 2.62 -32.96
CA THR A 210 0.79 3.55 -32.47
C THR A 210 1.18 5.01 -32.78
N ALA A 211 2.45 5.39 -32.60
CA ALA A 211 2.94 6.72 -32.94
C ALA A 211 2.88 6.99 -34.44
N GLN A 212 3.15 6.00 -35.29
CA GLN A 212 2.98 6.11 -36.75
C GLN A 212 1.52 6.30 -37.15
N LYS A 213 0.58 5.59 -36.48
CA LYS A 213 -0.85 5.64 -36.80
C LYS A 213 -1.54 6.92 -36.32
N PHE A 214 -1.24 7.35 -35.10
CA PHE A 214 -1.96 8.45 -34.43
C PHE A 214 -1.16 9.75 -34.33
N GLY A 215 0.11 9.75 -34.74
CA GLY A 215 1.03 10.87 -34.62
C GLY A 215 1.84 10.82 -33.31
N THR A 216 3.13 11.14 -33.42
CA THR A 216 4.07 11.13 -32.29
C THR A 216 3.64 12.08 -31.18
N GLU A 217 3.18 13.28 -31.51
CA GLU A 217 2.75 14.28 -30.52
C GLU A 217 1.56 13.80 -29.70
N LYS A 218 0.53 13.26 -30.36
CA LYS A 218 -0.67 12.72 -29.71
C LYS A 218 -0.35 11.54 -28.81
N VAL A 219 0.47 10.60 -29.28
CA VAL A 219 0.92 9.47 -28.47
C VAL A 219 1.83 9.93 -27.34
N HIS A 220 2.66 10.94 -27.55
CA HIS A 220 3.48 11.53 -26.51
C HIS A 220 2.61 12.19 -25.43
N GLU A 221 1.59 12.95 -25.81
CA GLU A 221 0.62 13.56 -24.91
C GLU A 221 -0.08 12.49 -24.05
N TRP A 222 -0.68 11.47 -24.66
CA TRP A 222 -1.27 10.34 -23.91
C TRP A 222 -0.29 9.61 -23.01
N ARG A 223 1.00 9.57 -23.38
CA ARG A 223 2.04 8.88 -22.61
C ARG A 223 2.60 9.71 -21.47
N ARG A 224 2.77 11.02 -21.67
CA ARG A 224 3.59 11.86 -20.82
C ARG A 224 2.79 12.97 -20.17
N SER A 225 1.64 13.38 -20.70
CA SER A 225 0.80 14.39 -20.06
C SER A 225 0.39 13.99 -18.64
N TYR A 226 0.23 15.00 -17.79
CA TYR A 226 -0.20 14.83 -16.41
C TYR A 226 -1.69 14.50 -16.34
N ASP A 227 -2.51 15.28 -17.03
CA ASP A 227 -3.97 15.30 -16.90
C ASP A 227 -4.71 14.72 -18.11
N VAL A 228 -4.07 14.59 -19.27
CA VAL A 228 -4.68 13.99 -20.47
C VAL A 228 -4.56 12.47 -20.46
N PRO A 229 -5.67 11.71 -20.36
CA PRO A 229 -5.65 10.25 -20.42
C PRO A 229 -5.59 9.73 -21.86
N PRO A 230 -5.06 8.52 -22.10
CA PRO A 230 -5.37 7.79 -23.33
C PRO A 230 -6.86 7.41 -23.38
N PRO A 231 -7.40 7.06 -24.58
CA PRO A 231 -8.80 6.67 -24.73
C PRO A 231 -9.18 5.53 -23.78
N ASN A 232 -10.26 5.73 -23.01
CA ASN A 232 -10.73 4.80 -21.97
C ASN A 232 -9.63 4.40 -20.96
N GLY A 233 -8.68 5.29 -20.69
CA GLY A 233 -7.55 5.08 -19.79
C GLY A 233 -7.52 6.00 -18.58
N GLU A 234 -6.42 5.93 -17.83
CA GLU A 234 -6.11 6.83 -16.72
C GLU A 234 -5.04 7.85 -17.14
N SER A 235 -5.20 9.11 -16.72
CA SER A 235 -4.12 10.10 -16.74
C SER A 235 -3.13 9.85 -15.60
N LEU A 236 -1.98 10.54 -15.61
CA LEU A 236 -1.04 10.46 -14.48
C LEU A 236 -1.66 11.05 -13.20
N GLU A 237 -2.49 12.10 -13.32
CA GLU A 237 -3.22 12.70 -12.22
C GLU A 237 -4.18 11.70 -11.55
N MET A 238 -4.96 10.94 -12.35
CA MET A 238 -5.86 9.90 -11.82
C MET A 238 -5.08 8.81 -11.10
N CYS A 239 -3.98 8.33 -11.71
CA CYS A 239 -3.07 7.38 -11.08
C CYS A 239 -2.49 7.94 -9.77
N ALA A 240 -2.12 9.23 -9.75
CA ALA A 240 -1.59 9.89 -8.57
C ALA A 240 -2.61 10.00 -7.44
N LYS A 241 -3.86 10.38 -7.76
CA LYS A 241 -4.97 10.44 -6.78
C LYS A 241 -5.09 9.13 -6.01
N ARG A 242 -5.17 7.99 -6.70
CA ARG A 242 -5.30 6.67 -6.02
C ARG A 242 -4.03 6.21 -5.32
N ALA A 243 -2.86 6.37 -5.94
CA ALA A 243 -1.59 5.86 -5.40
C ALA A 243 -1.15 6.65 -4.15
N VAL A 244 -1.28 7.98 -4.19
CA VAL A 244 -0.90 8.86 -3.07
C VAL A 244 -1.90 8.74 -1.93
N ALA A 245 -3.21 8.62 -2.20
CA ALA A 245 -4.20 8.36 -1.15
C ALA A 245 -3.87 7.05 -0.40
N TYR A 246 -3.63 5.96 -1.14
CA TYR A 246 -3.23 4.69 -0.53
C TYR A 246 -1.91 4.79 0.26
N PHE A 247 -0.92 5.50 -0.29
CA PHE A 247 0.34 5.73 0.40
C PHE A 247 0.12 6.43 1.75
N LYS A 248 -0.63 7.53 1.77
CA LYS A 248 -0.94 8.29 2.99
C LYS A 248 -1.74 7.49 4.01
N ASP A 249 -2.71 6.70 3.56
CA ASP A 249 -3.63 6.01 4.47
C ASP A 249 -3.03 4.71 5.03
N ARG A 250 -2.18 4.03 4.26
CA ARG A 250 -1.74 2.66 4.59
C ARG A 250 -0.24 2.53 4.80
N ILE A 251 0.58 3.33 4.11
CA ILE A 251 2.04 3.16 4.08
C ILE A 251 2.74 4.16 4.99
N GLU A 252 2.42 5.44 4.88
CA GLU A 252 2.99 6.51 5.71
C GLU A 252 2.82 6.24 7.22
N PRO A 253 1.67 5.71 7.73
CA PRO A 253 1.53 5.36 9.13
C PRO A 253 2.49 4.25 9.59
N GLN A 254 2.90 3.34 8.70
CA GLN A 254 3.91 2.32 9.04
C GLN A 254 5.28 2.96 9.27
N LEU A 255 5.65 3.94 8.43
CA LEU A 255 6.89 4.70 8.59
C LEU A 255 6.87 5.55 9.86
N MET A 256 5.74 6.19 10.18
CA MET A 256 5.53 6.92 11.43
C MET A 256 5.66 6.02 12.67
N ASN A 257 5.24 4.76 12.55
CA ASN A 257 5.42 3.74 13.58
C ASN A 257 6.84 3.13 13.60
N GLY A 258 7.78 3.69 12.83
CA GLY A 258 9.19 3.32 12.83
C GLY A 258 9.54 2.04 12.06
N LYS A 259 8.57 1.46 11.32
CA LYS A 259 8.80 0.31 10.43
C LYS A 259 9.55 0.75 9.18
N ASN A 260 10.43 -0.09 8.68
CA ASN A 260 11.12 0.10 7.42
C ASN A 260 10.30 -0.56 6.31
N VAL A 261 9.98 0.22 5.27
CA VAL A 261 9.04 -0.17 4.24
C VAL A 261 9.75 -0.36 2.90
N LEU A 262 9.45 -1.45 2.22
CA LEU A 262 9.76 -1.64 0.80
C LEU A 262 8.47 -1.53 -0.03
N ILE A 263 8.50 -0.75 -1.11
CA ILE A 263 7.43 -0.69 -2.11
C ILE A 263 7.99 -1.19 -3.44
N ALA A 264 7.44 -2.29 -3.97
CA ALA A 264 7.72 -2.74 -5.34
C ALA A 264 6.50 -2.46 -6.22
N ALA A 265 6.64 -1.59 -7.22
CA ALA A 265 5.51 -1.18 -8.04
C ALA A 265 5.96 -0.79 -9.46
N HIS A 266 5.28 0.19 -10.07
CA HIS A 266 5.40 0.50 -11.49
C HIS A 266 5.89 1.92 -11.70
N GLY A 267 6.23 2.25 -12.96
CA GLY A 267 6.76 3.57 -13.29
C GLY A 267 5.81 4.69 -12.88
N ASN A 268 4.53 4.67 -13.31
CA ASN A 268 3.63 5.78 -13.03
C ASN A 268 3.23 5.86 -11.55
N SER A 269 2.91 4.72 -10.91
CA SER A 269 2.51 4.74 -9.50
C SER A 269 3.64 5.23 -8.59
N LEU A 270 4.89 4.83 -8.86
CA LEU A 270 6.04 5.33 -8.12
C LEU A 270 6.35 6.80 -8.44
N ARG A 271 6.24 7.24 -9.69
CA ARG A 271 6.39 8.67 -10.04
C ARG A 271 5.38 9.53 -9.30
N SER A 272 4.14 9.07 -9.18
CA SER A 272 3.10 9.77 -8.42
C SER A 272 3.42 9.84 -6.92
N ILE A 273 3.90 8.75 -6.32
CA ILE A 273 4.35 8.76 -4.92
C ILE A 273 5.52 9.73 -4.76
N ILE A 274 6.52 9.64 -5.63
CA ILE A 274 7.69 10.53 -5.61
C ILE A 274 7.30 12.00 -5.75
N MET A 275 6.36 12.31 -6.63
CA MET A 275 5.81 13.66 -6.78
C MET A 275 5.29 14.20 -5.45
N TYR A 276 4.60 13.36 -4.67
CA TYR A 276 4.16 13.71 -3.31
C TYR A 276 5.34 13.87 -2.33
N LEU A 277 6.31 12.93 -2.33
CA LEU A 277 7.44 12.94 -1.38
C LEU A 277 8.35 14.16 -1.57
N ASP A 278 8.67 14.49 -2.81
CA ASP A 278 9.58 15.57 -3.19
C ASP A 278 8.86 16.89 -3.49
N LYS A 279 7.52 16.90 -3.41
CA LYS A 279 6.68 18.06 -3.75
C LYS A 279 6.92 18.57 -5.18
N LEU A 280 7.05 17.66 -6.13
CA LEU A 280 7.27 17.99 -7.54
C LEU A 280 6.01 18.60 -8.17
N THR A 281 6.21 19.52 -9.10
CA THR A 281 5.13 20.04 -9.96
C THR A 281 4.71 19.00 -11.01
N SER A 282 3.57 19.24 -11.66
CA SER A 282 3.10 18.42 -12.80
C SER A 282 4.13 18.38 -13.93
N GLU A 283 4.84 19.48 -14.20
CA GLU A 283 5.89 19.52 -15.22
C GLU A 283 7.13 18.70 -14.82
N GLN A 284 7.55 18.80 -13.55
CA GLN A 284 8.72 18.08 -13.05
C GLN A 284 8.50 16.56 -13.04
N VAL A 285 7.31 16.08 -12.68
CA VAL A 285 7.04 14.62 -12.62
C VAL A 285 7.00 13.97 -14.01
N ILE A 286 6.63 14.71 -15.06
CA ILE A 286 6.59 14.19 -16.43
C ILE A 286 7.99 13.80 -16.92
N ASN A 287 8.98 14.60 -16.53
CA ASN A 287 10.40 14.42 -16.84
C ASN A 287 11.12 13.47 -15.88
N LEU A 288 10.49 13.08 -14.76
CA LEU A 288 11.04 12.08 -13.86
C LEU A 288 11.07 10.71 -14.54
N GLU A 289 12.27 10.15 -14.68
CA GLU A 289 12.47 8.81 -15.20
C GLU A 289 12.94 7.85 -14.10
N LEU A 290 12.33 6.67 -14.06
CA LEU A 290 12.69 5.61 -13.10
C LEU A 290 13.16 4.40 -13.88
N SER A 291 14.43 4.04 -13.76
CA SER A 291 14.96 2.82 -14.35
C SER A 291 14.34 1.57 -13.71
N THR A 292 14.22 0.49 -14.48
CA THR A 292 13.75 -0.81 -13.99
C THR A 292 14.76 -1.43 -13.02
N GLY A 293 14.29 -2.03 -11.92
CA GLY A 293 15.14 -2.71 -10.95
C GLY A 293 16.18 -1.85 -10.22
N ILE A 294 16.11 -0.52 -10.32
CA ILE A 294 16.99 0.37 -9.55
C ILE A 294 16.24 0.85 -8.30
N PRO A 295 16.67 0.44 -7.08
CA PRO A 295 16.01 0.86 -5.84
C PRO A 295 16.27 2.34 -5.55
N MET A 296 15.29 3.04 -5.00
CA MET A 296 15.41 4.43 -4.55
C MET A 296 15.13 4.50 -3.05
N LEU A 297 16.09 5.02 -2.28
CA LEU A 297 16.01 5.13 -0.83
C LEU A 297 15.57 6.53 -0.39
N TYR A 298 14.66 6.55 0.57
CA TYR A 298 14.30 7.70 1.39
C TYR A 298 14.50 7.38 2.86
N ILE A 299 14.89 8.38 3.64
CA ILE A 299 14.81 8.35 5.09
C ILE A 299 13.61 9.19 5.51
N PHE A 300 12.69 8.58 6.25
CA PHE A 300 11.60 9.28 6.90
C PHE A 300 12.02 9.67 8.32
N LYS A 301 11.95 10.97 8.62
CA LYS A 301 12.32 11.54 9.92
C LYS A 301 11.48 12.77 10.20
N ASP A 302 10.87 12.82 11.39
CA ASP A 302 10.13 13.99 11.89
C ASP A 302 9.08 14.51 10.88
N GLY A 303 8.36 13.59 10.21
CA GLY A 303 7.34 13.92 9.21
C GLY A 303 7.88 14.35 7.85
N ARG A 304 9.20 14.22 7.62
CA ARG A 304 9.86 14.63 6.37
C ARG A 304 10.49 13.43 5.69
N PHE A 305 10.44 13.43 4.36
CA PHE A 305 11.12 12.48 3.50
C PHE A 305 12.42 13.09 2.99
N ILE A 306 13.54 12.38 3.19
CA ILE A 306 14.87 12.81 2.75
C ILE A 306 15.35 11.79 1.73
N ARG A 307 15.36 12.18 0.45
CA ARG A 307 15.85 11.35 -0.64
C ARG A 307 17.37 11.10 -0.48
N ARG A 308 17.77 9.84 -0.59
CA ARG A 308 19.19 9.41 -0.58
C ARG A 308 19.68 8.87 -1.93
N GLY A 309 18.76 8.57 -2.86
CA GLY A 309 19.10 8.01 -4.18
C GLY A 309 19.16 6.48 -4.16
N SER A 310 19.79 5.89 -5.19
CA SER A 310 19.98 4.44 -5.28
C SER A 310 21.29 4.03 -4.62
N PRO A 311 21.32 3.00 -3.75
CA PRO A 311 22.57 2.36 -3.36
C PRO A 311 23.32 1.91 -4.62
N PRO A 312 24.55 2.39 -4.87
CA PRO A 312 25.36 1.92 -5.99
C PRO A 312 25.81 0.46 -5.77
N GLY A 313 25.93 0.04 -4.51
CA GLY A 313 26.21 -1.33 -4.13
C GLY A 313 25.85 -1.63 -2.66
N PRO A 314 25.98 -2.89 -2.22
CA PRO A 314 25.62 -3.33 -0.87
C PRO A 314 26.45 -2.70 0.26
N THR A 315 27.63 -2.18 -0.04
CA THR A 315 28.67 -1.80 0.93
C THR A 315 29.11 -0.34 0.82
N GLU A 316 28.68 0.38 -0.23
CA GLU A 316 29.13 1.74 -0.50
C GLU A 316 28.56 2.76 0.48
N ALA A 317 29.44 3.56 1.08
CA ALA A 317 29.10 4.52 2.13
C ALA A 317 28.11 5.61 1.69
N SER A 318 28.00 5.91 0.39
CA SER A 318 27.22 7.04 -0.15
C SER A 318 25.72 6.94 0.11
N VAL A 319 25.15 5.72 0.21
CA VAL A 319 23.72 5.53 0.51
C VAL A 319 23.45 5.05 1.92
N TYR A 320 24.47 4.46 2.54
CA TYR A 320 24.52 4.29 3.98
C TYR A 320 25.15 5.51 4.67
N ALA A 321 24.89 6.74 4.24
CA ALA A 321 25.17 7.90 5.09
C ALA A 321 24.21 7.82 6.29
N PHE A 322 24.65 7.02 7.26
CA PHE A 322 23.84 6.26 8.18
C PHE A 322 23.05 7.19 9.08
N SER A 323 21.72 7.02 9.11
CA SER A 323 21.05 7.22 10.39
C SER A 323 21.75 6.33 11.42
N LYS A 324 21.92 6.81 12.65
CA LYS A 324 22.54 6.04 13.74
C LYS A 324 21.95 4.63 13.85
N LYS A 325 20.64 4.50 13.58
CA LYS A 325 19.90 3.22 13.57
C LYS A 325 20.35 2.26 12.46
N LEU A 326 20.57 2.74 11.23
CA LEU A 326 21.06 1.91 10.13
C LEU A 326 22.51 1.46 10.35
N ALA A 327 23.36 2.33 10.93
CA ALA A 327 24.74 1.98 11.28
C ALA A 327 24.76 0.85 12.31
N GLN A 328 24.00 1.02 13.38
CA GLN A 328 23.90 0.02 14.45
C GLN A 328 23.29 -1.29 13.95
N TYR A 329 22.28 -1.23 13.08
CA TYR A 329 21.71 -2.41 12.45
C TYR A 329 22.75 -3.20 11.65
N ARG A 330 23.58 -2.53 10.85
CA ARG A 330 24.66 -3.18 10.11
C ARG A 330 25.69 -3.81 11.04
N GLN A 331 26.15 -3.08 12.05
CA GLN A 331 27.11 -3.60 13.04
C GLN A 331 26.58 -4.88 13.72
N ASN A 332 25.30 -4.90 14.09
CA ASN A 332 24.68 -6.09 14.66
C ASN A 332 24.64 -7.27 13.67
N LEU A 333 24.34 -7.01 12.39
CA LEU A 333 24.37 -8.05 11.35
C LEU A 333 25.78 -8.60 11.12
N ASP A 334 26.81 -7.76 11.22
CA ASP A 334 28.22 -8.16 11.11
C ASP A 334 28.62 -9.05 12.29
N ASN A 335 28.21 -8.70 13.51
CA ASN A 335 28.46 -9.50 14.71
C ASN A 335 27.72 -10.85 14.74
N MET A 336 26.57 -10.98 14.06
CA MET A 336 25.84 -12.26 13.98
C MET A 336 26.46 -13.27 13.01
N MET A 337 27.44 -12.85 12.21
CA MET A 337 28.08 -13.66 11.16
C MET A 337 29.54 -14.01 11.48
N LEU A 338 30.08 -13.43 12.55
CA LEU A 338 31.34 -13.83 13.22
C LEU A 338 31.01 -14.85 14.30
#